data_AF-A0A3N2IKQ3-F1
#
_entry.id   AF-A0A3N2IKQ3-F1
#
_cell.length_a   1.000
_cell.length_b   1.000
_cell.length_c   1.000
_cell.angle_alpha   90.00
_cell.angle_beta   90.00
_cell.angle_gamma   90.00
#
_symmetry.space_group_name_H-M   'P 1'
#
loop_
_entity.id
_entity.type
_entity.pdbx_description
1 polymer ?
#
loop_
_entity_poly.entity_id
_entity_poly.type
_entity_poly.pdbx_seq_one_letter_code
_entity_poly.pdbx_strand_id
1 'polypeptide(L)'
;MNEQDAHDDAAHPDAAHPDADHADARHPDVGPAPRRPGPASWLRAHPRATLVTAAVAAFALLAGGAVAAGAATAPEGEGTSTPVAGPTTVVTVTPSPTATTDPARSVPAEIPAPTRLRTCSVATPAADSRLAQFEGSVVNATTGEVLFDRDGSTPARTGSVMKTLTSAVALAVLGGDHRLTTTVTGDPGSGSVALVGGGDATLSATGRSVYANAPTLSDLATQVKASLGEQPVTQITLDATFWSQADEWDPSWKRTEQTIGYHSEVTALMVDGDRADPSAQTSPRSTDPVARAGDAFRAALVAAGVVGADTAAMAQGTGTSTTVLGTVRSQPVSTLIGQMLPNSDNTLAEMLARVSSKESGADGSAASLTTLYRSALQTTYGLDASTVTIVDGSGLSENNAVPSTFVARLMIPVLNREKGLGVVYDALPVSGRSGTLASRFTGANAVAAGAVHAKTGWIDTAYTLAGTIAAADGTKLTFAFYAIGSVQDNARVALDTLTAAVYSCGDALSNT
;
A
#
# COMPACT_ATOMS: atom_id res chain seq x y z
N MET A 1 39.43 -18.94 44.25
CA MET A 1 39.72 -18.64 45.66
C MET A 1 39.02 -17.31 45.95
N ASN A 2 37.70 -17.40 46.16
CA ASN A 2 36.98 -17.38 47.45
C ASN A 2 36.50 -15.94 47.72
N GLU A 3 35.21 -15.67 47.52
CA GLU A 3 34.10 -15.69 48.51
C GLU A 3 33.76 -14.21 48.83
N GLN A 4 32.52 -13.75 48.98
CA GLN A 4 31.32 -14.39 49.53
C GLN A 4 30.07 -13.56 49.15
N ASP A 5 28.95 -14.27 49.02
CA ASP A 5 27.56 -13.79 48.95
C ASP A 5 27.06 -13.23 50.30
N ALA A 6 26.04 -12.36 50.24
CA ALA A 6 24.79 -12.36 51.03
C ALA A 6 24.30 -10.96 51.44
N HIS A 7 23.05 -10.63 51.07
CA HIS A 7 22.07 -9.81 51.82
C HIS A 7 20.73 -9.91 51.07
N ASP A 8 19.74 -10.68 51.54
CA ASP A 8 18.78 -10.46 52.65
C ASP A 8 17.47 -9.81 52.21
N ASP A 9 16.40 -10.43 52.69
CA ASP A 9 14.98 -10.27 52.38
C ASP A 9 14.30 -9.07 53.08
N ALA A 10 13.10 -8.76 52.55
CA ALA A 10 11.95 -8.12 53.19
C ALA A 10 11.92 -6.59 53.40
N ALA A 11 10.89 -5.94 52.82
CA ALA A 11 9.72 -5.44 53.57
C ALA A 11 8.91 -4.39 52.76
N HIS A 12 7.61 -4.68 52.58
CA HIS A 12 6.57 -3.70 52.23
C HIS A 12 6.33 -2.71 53.38
N PRO A 13 5.85 -1.49 53.08
CA PRO A 13 5.03 -0.75 54.03
C PRO A 13 3.60 -0.51 53.52
N ASP A 14 2.67 -0.81 54.44
CA ASP A 14 1.26 -0.43 54.49
C ASP A 14 1.05 1.09 54.48
N ALA A 15 -0.10 1.53 53.96
CA ALA A 15 -0.73 2.79 54.33
C ALA A 15 -2.27 2.63 54.42
N ALA A 16 -2.68 2.34 55.64
CA ALA A 16 -3.91 2.67 56.38
C ALA A 16 -5.14 3.28 55.67
N HIS A 17 -6.28 2.63 55.93
CA HIS A 17 -7.65 3.12 55.94
C HIS A 17 -7.89 4.31 56.91
N PRO A 18 -9.02 5.02 56.73
CA PRO A 18 -10.05 4.95 57.76
C PRO A 18 -11.48 4.66 57.23
N ASP A 19 -12.12 3.70 57.90
CA ASP A 19 -13.57 3.53 58.11
C ASP A 19 -14.15 4.77 58.83
N ALA A 20 -15.45 5.04 58.93
CA ALA A 20 -16.72 4.67 58.33
C ALA A 20 -17.74 5.59 59.03
N ASP A 21 -18.83 6.00 58.38
CA ASP A 21 -20.01 6.40 59.16
C ASP A 21 -21.31 6.07 58.45
N HIS A 22 -22.20 5.48 59.23
CA HIS A 22 -23.50 4.93 58.87
C HIS A 22 -24.55 6.02 58.61
N ALA A 23 -25.35 5.88 57.55
CA ALA A 23 -26.69 6.49 57.49
C ALA A 23 -27.63 5.74 56.52
N ASP A 24 -28.47 4.91 57.13
CA ASP A 24 -29.92 4.83 56.97
C ASP A 24 -30.56 4.48 55.61
N ALA A 25 -31.24 3.33 55.62
CA ALA A 25 -32.01 2.79 54.52
C ALA A 25 -33.35 3.52 54.36
N ARG A 26 -33.60 4.06 53.16
CA ARG A 26 -34.96 4.40 52.70
C ARG A 26 -35.24 3.78 51.33
N HIS A 27 -36.30 2.98 51.28
CA HIS A 27 -36.88 2.36 50.10
C HIS A 27 -37.14 3.37 48.97
N PRO A 28 -36.80 3.06 47.71
CA PRO A 28 -37.36 3.76 46.56
C PRO A 28 -38.68 3.09 46.14
N ASP A 29 -39.67 3.95 45.99
CA ASP A 29 -41.01 3.70 45.47
C ASP A 29 -40.99 3.10 44.05
N VAL A 30 -41.85 2.12 43.80
CA VAL A 30 -42.01 1.47 42.49
C VAL A 30 -42.90 2.34 41.62
N GLY A 31 -42.28 3.13 40.72
CA GLY A 31 -43.00 3.85 39.66
C GLY A 31 -43.54 2.90 38.57
N PRO A 32 -44.65 3.23 37.89
CA PRO A 32 -45.28 2.34 36.92
C PRO A 32 -44.45 2.21 35.62
N ALA A 33 -44.50 1.01 35.03
CA ALA A 33 -43.78 0.63 33.81
C ALA A 33 -44.13 1.51 32.58
N PRO A 34 -43.20 1.71 31.63
CA PRO A 34 -43.45 2.51 30.43
C PRO A 34 -44.43 1.80 29.48
N ARG A 35 -45.43 2.55 29.01
CA ARG A 35 -46.39 2.09 27.98
C ARG A 35 -45.70 1.92 26.64
N ARG A 36 -45.93 0.76 25.99
CA ARG A 36 -45.50 0.50 24.60
C ARG A 36 -46.22 1.45 23.63
N PRO A 37 -45.53 2.00 22.62
CA PRO A 37 -46.17 2.87 21.63
C PRO A 37 -47.15 2.08 20.76
N GLY A 38 -48.32 2.67 20.49
CA GLY A 38 -49.34 2.07 19.64
C GLY A 38 -48.99 2.14 18.15
N PRO A 39 -49.67 1.35 17.29
CA PRO A 39 -49.35 1.25 15.86
C PRO A 39 -49.42 2.61 15.12
N ALA A 40 -50.26 3.53 15.59
CA ALA A 40 -50.41 4.87 15.00
C ALA A 40 -49.21 5.80 15.21
N SER A 41 -48.42 5.63 16.29
CA SER A 41 -47.21 6.44 16.54
C SER A 41 -46.00 5.92 15.76
N TRP A 42 -45.95 4.62 15.45
CA TRP A 42 -44.90 4.02 14.62
C TRP A 42 -44.99 4.48 13.15
N LEU A 43 -46.22 4.57 12.63
CA LEU A 43 -46.53 5.03 11.26
C LEU A 43 -46.11 6.49 10.99
N ARG A 44 -46.10 7.36 12.01
CA ARG A 44 -45.66 8.76 11.86
C ARG A 44 -44.14 8.94 11.90
N ALA A 45 -43.41 7.98 12.47
CA ALA A 45 -41.96 8.06 12.62
C ALA A 45 -41.18 7.47 11.43
N HIS A 46 -41.82 6.70 10.54
CA HIS A 46 -41.15 5.98 9.45
C HIS A 46 -41.85 6.13 8.08
N PRO A 47 -41.88 7.34 7.48
CA PRO A 47 -42.62 7.62 6.25
C PRO A 47 -42.08 6.89 5.00
N ARG A 48 -40.84 6.38 5.05
CA ARG A 48 -40.24 5.58 3.96
C ARG A 48 -40.61 4.09 4.02
N ALA A 49 -40.94 3.57 5.21
CA ALA A 49 -41.30 2.15 5.39
C ALA A 49 -42.73 1.85 4.90
N THR A 50 -43.63 2.83 4.99
CA THR A 50 -45.02 2.76 4.48
C THR A 50 -45.10 2.84 2.95
N LEU A 51 -44.17 3.53 2.30
CA LEU A 51 -44.05 3.59 0.84
C LEU A 51 -43.62 2.24 0.23
N VAL A 52 -42.71 1.52 0.89
CA VAL A 52 -42.24 0.21 0.43
C VAL A 52 -43.32 -0.87 0.59
N THR A 53 -44.13 -0.83 1.66
CA THR A 53 -45.24 -1.78 1.84
C THR A 53 -46.40 -1.53 0.87
N ALA A 54 -46.67 -0.29 0.48
CA ALA A 54 -47.66 0.04 -0.54
C ALA A 54 -47.21 -0.39 -1.96
N ALA A 55 -45.92 -0.27 -2.27
CA ALA A 55 -45.37 -0.68 -3.57
C ALA A 55 -45.38 -2.21 -3.78
N VAL A 56 -45.13 -2.99 -2.72
CA VAL A 56 -45.18 -4.47 -2.77
C VAL A 56 -46.62 -4.97 -2.98
N ALA A 57 -47.62 -4.31 -2.39
CA ALA A 57 -49.03 -4.65 -2.61
C ALA A 57 -49.52 -4.31 -4.03
N ALA A 58 -49.02 -3.23 -4.65
CA ALA A 58 -49.35 -2.85 -6.02
C ALA A 58 -48.72 -3.79 -7.07
N PHE A 59 -47.51 -4.31 -6.82
CA PHE A 59 -46.84 -5.25 -7.74
C PHE A 59 -47.49 -6.64 -7.74
N ALA A 60 -48.01 -7.09 -6.58
CA ALA A 60 -48.76 -8.35 -6.48
C ALA A 60 -50.11 -8.33 -7.20
N LEU A 61 -50.75 -7.15 -7.34
CA LEU A 61 -52.00 -6.99 -8.08
C LEU A 61 -51.81 -6.89 -9.60
N LEU A 62 -50.63 -6.48 -10.08
CA LEU A 62 -50.32 -6.38 -11.52
C LEU A 62 -49.78 -7.69 -12.11
N ALA A 63 -49.18 -8.58 -11.31
CA ALA A 63 -48.69 -9.89 -11.76
C ALA A 63 -49.80 -10.95 -11.92
N GLY A 64 -50.98 -10.76 -11.31
CA GLY A 64 -52.11 -11.70 -11.42
C GLY A 64 -53.01 -11.51 -12.66
N GLY A 65 -52.82 -10.43 -13.43
CA GLY A 65 -53.73 -10.05 -14.52
C GLY A 65 -53.38 -10.56 -15.93
N ALA A 66 -52.24 -11.23 -16.13
CA ALA A 66 -51.70 -11.53 -17.46
C ALA A 66 -51.68 -13.03 -17.85
N VAL A 67 -52.52 -13.88 -17.24
CA VAL A 67 -52.64 -15.31 -17.59
C VAL A 67 -54.09 -15.74 -17.90
N ALA A 68 -54.97 -14.80 -18.28
CA ALA A 68 -56.38 -15.12 -18.60
C ALA A 68 -56.92 -14.42 -19.86
N ALA A 69 -56.12 -14.32 -20.92
CA ALA A 69 -56.59 -13.88 -22.24
C ALA A 69 -55.72 -14.48 -23.37
N GLY A 70 -56.00 -15.73 -23.74
CA GLY A 70 -55.25 -16.41 -24.81
C GLY A 70 -55.80 -17.78 -25.19
N ALA A 71 -57.11 -18.02 -25.01
CA ALA A 71 -57.77 -19.25 -25.44
C ALA A 71 -59.12 -18.89 -26.08
N ALA A 72 -59.09 -18.64 -27.40
CA ALA A 72 -60.21 -18.85 -28.34
C ALA A 72 -59.84 -18.16 -29.66
N THR A 73 -59.48 -18.96 -30.68
CA THR A 73 -59.91 -18.83 -32.09
C THR A 73 -59.07 -19.78 -32.94
N ALA A 74 -59.58 -20.99 -33.20
CA ALA A 74 -59.19 -21.78 -34.36
C ALA A 74 -60.49 -22.36 -34.94
N PRO A 75 -60.81 -22.14 -36.23
CA PRO A 75 -62.05 -22.61 -36.82
C PRO A 75 -61.96 -24.10 -37.16
N GLU A 76 -63.04 -24.81 -36.87
CA GLU A 76 -63.32 -26.17 -37.30
C GLU A 76 -63.55 -26.21 -38.82
N GLY A 77 -62.89 -27.16 -39.48
CA GLY A 77 -63.12 -27.49 -40.88
C GLY A 77 -63.32 -29.00 -41.02
N GLU A 78 -64.58 -29.44 -40.93
CA GLU A 78 -65.01 -30.76 -41.38
C GLU A 78 -65.18 -30.76 -42.91
N GLY A 79 -64.75 -31.83 -43.58
CA GLY A 79 -64.83 -31.92 -45.03
C GLY A 79 -64.42 -33.27 -45.63
N THR A 80 -65.23 -34.29 -45.33
CA THR A 80 -65.74 -35.32 -46.26
C THR A 80 -64.77 -36.25 -47.02
N SER A 81 -64.86 -37.53 -46.68
CA SER A 81 -64.39 -38.69 -47.44
C SER A 81 -65.27 -39.00 -48.67
N THR A 82 -64.66 -39.31 -49.81
CA THR A 82 -65.28 -40.08 -50.90
C THR A 82 -64.33 -41.19 -51.40
N PRO A 83 -64.83 -42.41 -51.66
CA PRO A 83 -64.02 -43.55 -52.11
C PRO A 83 -64.14 -43.76 -53.63
N VAL A 84 -63.04 -44.03 -54.34
CA VAL A 84 -63.10 -44.58 -55.71
C VAL A 84 -61.93 -45.54 -56.01
N ALA A 85 -62.31 -46.78 -56.33
CA ALA A 85 -61.72 -47.81 -57.20
C ALA A 85 -60.21 -48.17 -57.14
N GLY A 86 -59.93 -49.45 -56.84
CA GLY A 86 -58.81 -50.19 -57.46
C GLY A 86 -59.28 -50.90 -58.75
N PRO A 87 -58.46 -51.72 -59.44
CA PRO A 87 -57.03 -52.01 -59.24
C PRO A 87 -56.18 -51.80 -60.52
N THR A 88 -54.87 -51.63 -60.37
CA THR A 88 -53.93 -52.18 -61.36
C THR A 88 -52.65 -52.57 -60.64
N THR A 89 -52.41 -53.88 -60.54
CA THR A 89 -51.21 -54.47 -59.95
C THR A 89 -50.03 -54.18 -60.87
N VAL A 90 -49.27 -53.13 -60.58
CA VAL A 90 -47.90 -52.99 -61.10
C VAL A 90 -46.98 -53.51 -60.01
N VAL A 91 -46.34 -54.65 -60.27
CA VAL A 91 -45.26 -55.14 -59.42
C VAL A 91 -44.05 -54.23 -59.65
N THR A 92 -43.95 -53.17 -58.87
CA THR A 92 -42.72 -52.39 -58.75
C THR A 92 -41.92 -53.02 -57.61
N VAL A 93 -40.78 -53.61 -57.94
CA VAL A 93 -39.78 -54.05 -56.95
C VAL A 93 -39.35 -52.82 -56.17
N THR A 94 -39.83 -52.69 -54.93
CA THR A 94 -39.35 -51.67 -54.00
C THR A 94 -37.90 -52.00 -53.66
N PRO A 95 -36.92 -51.11 -53.92
CA PRO A 95 -35.57 -51.33 -53.44
C PRO A 95 -35.61 -51.42 -51.90
N SER A 96 -34.92 -52.42 -51.36
CA SER A 96 -34.73 -52.56 -49.90
C SER A 96 -34.28 -51.21 -49.32
N PRO A 97 -34.90 -50.70 -48.25
CA PRO A 97 -34.43 -49.45 -47.65
C PRO A 97 -32.98 -49.64 -47.22
N THR A 98 -32.08 -48.87 -47.83
CA THR A 98 -30.72 -48.73 -47.33
C THR A 98 -30.83 -48.25 -45.89
N ALA A 99 -30.16 -48.93 -44.96
CA ALA A 99 -30.08 -48.49 -43.58
C ALA A 99 -29.51 -47.07 -43.56
N THR A 100 -30.35 -46.07 -43.32
CA THR A 100 -29.88 -44.72 -43.02
C THR A 100 -29.13 -44.83 -41.71
N THR A 101 -27.81 -44.69 -41.77
CA THR A 101 -26.98 -44.48 -40.58
C THR A 101 -27.53 -43.27 -39.85
N ASP A 102 -28.01 -43.48 -38.62
CA ASP A 102 -28.41 -42.41 -37.71
C ASP A 102 -27.26 -41.38 -37.70
N PRO A 103 -27.49 -40.08 -37.99
CA PRO A 103 -26.41 -39.12 -38.02
C PRO A 103 -25.69 -39.17 -36.68
N ALA A 104 -24.40 -39.48 -36.72
CA ALA A 104 -23.58 -39.55 -35.52
C ALA A 104 -23.80 -38.27 -34.73
N ARG A 105 -24.27 -38.41 -33.48
CA ARG A 105 -24.48 -37.27 -32.57
C ARG A 105 -23.21 -36.43 -32.59
N SER A 106 -23.34 -35.15 -32.96
CA SER A 106 -22.21 -34.23 -33.04
C SER A 106 -21.51 -34.19 -31.69
N VAL A 107 -20.31 -34.74 -31.64
CA VAL A 107 -19.40 -34.55 -30.51
C VAL A 107 -18.72 -33.20 -30.75
N PRO A 108 -18.75 -32.26 -29.78
CA PRO A 108 -18.00 -31.02 -29.90
C PRO A 108 -16.55 -31.31 -30.27
N ALA A 109 -16.01 -30.59 -31.25
CA ALA A 109 -14.63 -30.76 -31.71
C ALA A 109 -13.61 -30.46 -30.61
N GLU A 110 -14.03 -29.75 -29.57
CA GLU A 110 -13.24 -29.40 -28.41
C GLU A 110 -14.03 -29.73 -27.14
N ILE A 111 -13.54 -30.70 -26.36
CA ILE A 111 -14.00 -30.92 -24.99
C ILE A 111 -13.22 -29.92 -24.14
N PRO A 112 -13.87 -28.93 -23.50
CA PRO A 112 -13.15 -28.02 -22.62
C PRO A 112 -12.43 -28.84 -21.55
N ALA A 113 -11.19 -28.45 -21.26
CA ALA A 113 -10.42 -29.11 -20.21
C ALA A 113 -11.21 -29.10 -18.90
N PRO A 114 -11.14 -30.16 -18.08
CA PRO A 114 -11.83 -30.20 -16.80
C PRO A 114 -11.44 -28.99 -15.95
N THR A 115 -12.39 -28.10 -15.67
CA THR A 115 -12.19 -26.98 -14.75
C THR A 115 -12.20 -27.50 -13.32
N ARG A 116 -11.14 -27.21 -12.56
CA ARG A 116 -11.08 -27.52 -11.13
C ARG A 116 -12.18 -26.73 -10.40
N LEU A 117 -13.08 -27.43 -9.71
CA LEU A 117 -14.07 -26.77 -8.86
C LEU A 117 -13.39 -26.33 -7.56
N ARG A 118 -13.21 -25.02 -7.39
CA ARG A 118 -12.68 -24.42 -6.16
C ARG A 118 -13.80 -24.28 -5.13
N THR A 119 -13.56 -24.73 -3.90
CA THR A 119 -14.62 -24.86 -2.87
C THR A 119 -14.32 -24.10 -1.59
N CYS A 120 -13.10 -23.60 -1.39
CA CYS A 120 -12.75 -22.85 -0.20
C CYS A 120 -13.17 -21.38 -0.37
N SER A 121 -14.04 -20.87 0.51
CA SER A 121 -14.49 -19.48 0.46
C SER A 121 -13.91 -18.67 1.60
N VAL A 122 -13.56 -17.41 1.30
CA VAL A 122 -13.16 -16.39 2.27
C VAL A 122 -14.22 -15.29 2.40
N ALA A 123 -15.45 -15.54 1.95
CA ALA A 123 -16.53 -14.54 1.96
C ALA A 123 -16.81 -13.99 3.37
N THR A 124 -16.79 -14.84 4.40
CA THR A 124 -17.01 -14.39 5.79
C THR A 124 -15.93 -13.42 6.28
N PRO A 125 -14.62 -13.73 6.25
CA PRO A 125 -13.60 -12.76 6.66
C PRO A 125 -13.50 -11.54 5.72
N ALA A 126 -13.85 -11.67 4.44
CA ALA A 126 -13.90 -10.54 3.51
C ALA A 126 -15.09 -9.59 3.76
N ALA A 127 -16.16 -10.07 4.41
CA ALA A 127 -17.33 -9.29 4.79
C ALA A 127 -17.25 -8.77 6.25
N ASP A 128 -16.09 -8.87 6.90
CA ASP A 128 -15.90 -8.38 8.26
C ASP A 128 -16.12 -6.86 8.32
N SER A 129 -17.03 -6.41 9.18
CA SER A 129 -17.43 -4.99 9.27
C SER A 129 -16.29 -4.06 9.67
N ARG A 130 -15.22 -4.58 10.26
CA ARG A 130 -14.00 -3.81 10.59
C ARG A 130 -13.25 -3.37 9.33
N LEU A 131 -13.48 -4.01 8.19
CA LEU A 131 -12.87 -3.64 6.91
C LEU A 131 -13.56 -2.42 6.25
N ALA A 132 -14.69 -1.96 6.80
CA ALA A 132 -15.50 -0.89 6.23
C ALA A 132 -15.82 -1.15 4.75
N GLN A 133 -15.30 -0.34 3.81
CA GLN A 133 -15.35 -0.64 2.38
C GLN A 133 -14.14 -1.51 2.01
N PHE A 134 -14.37 -2.81 1.83
CA PHE A 134 -13.33 -3.74 1.44
C PHE A 134 -13.16 -3.78 -0.08
N GLU A 135 -11.92 -3.65 -0.54
CA GLU A 135 -11.50 -3.89 -1.91
C GLU A 135 -10.29 -4.81 -1.90
N GLY A 136 -10.23 -5.81 -2.78
CA GLY A 136 -9.12 -6.73 -2.76
C GLY A 136 -9.09 -7.79 -3.83
N SER A 137 -7.89 -8.29 -4.10
CA SER A 137 -7.67 -9.34 -5.11
C SER A 137 -6.62 -10.33 -4.64
N VAL A 138 -6.79 -11.58 -5.05
CA VAL A 138 -5.80 -12.66 -4.90
C VAL A 138 -5.55 -13.29 -6.26
N VAL A 139 -4.27 -13.46 -6.61
CA VAL A 139 -3.84 -14.01 -7.91
C VAL A 139 -2.96 -15.22 -7.66
N ASN A 140 -3.19 -16.30 -8.41
CA ASN A 140 -2.23 -17.40 -8.48
C ASN A 140 -1.00 -16.93 -9.25
N ALA A 141 0.15 -16.83 -8.58
CA ALA A 141 1.35 -16.25 -9.16
C ALA A 141 1.96 -17.10 -10.29
N THR A 142 1.60 -18.39 -10.37
CA THR A 142 2.11 -19.30 -11.39
C THR A 142 1.30 -19.20 -12.68
N THR A 143 -0.03 -19.08 -12.57
CA THR A 143 -0.92 -19.06 -13.74
C THR A 143 -1.34 -17.65 -14.16
N GLY A 144 -1.21 -16.66 -13.27
CA GLY A 144 -1.76 -15.30 -13.45
C GLY A 144 -3.27 -15.22 -13.25
N GLU A 145 -3.94 -16.30 -12.85
CA GLU A 145 -5.39 -16.35 -12.65
C GLU A 145 -5.81 -15.61 -11.38
N VAL A 146 -6.79 -14.72 -11.51
CA VAL A 146 -7.43 -14.06 -10.36
C VAL A 146 -8.35 -15.07 -9.67
N LEU A 147 -8.01 -15.47 -8.45
CA LEU A 147 -8.76 -16.46 -7.66
C LEU A 147 -9.89 -15.82 -6.83
N PHE A 148 -9.68 -14.59 -6.39
CA PHE A 148 -10.62 -13.83 -5.59
C PHE A 148 -10.54 -12.37 -6.00
N ASP A 149 -11.69 -11.72 -6.15
CA ASP A 149 -11.79 -10.29 -6.45
C ASP A 149 -13.03 -9.67 -5.81
N ARG A 150 -12.84 -8.55 -5.12
CA ARG A 150 -13.90 -7.68 -4.62
C ARG A 150 -13.50 -6.25 -4.98
N ASP A 151 -14.19 -5.66 -5.95
CA ASP A 151 -13.95 -4.30 -6.44
C ASP A 151 -12.47 -4.01 -6.77
N GLY A 152 -11.71 -5.03 -7.19
CA GLY A 152 -10.26 -4.92 -7.23
C GLY A 152 -9.72 -4.05 -8.37
N SER A 153 -10.56 -3.72 -9.35
CA SER A 153 -10.26 -2.77 -10.43
C SER A 153 -10.52 -1.30 -10.04
N THR A 154 -11.16 -1.04 -8.90
CA THR A 154 -11.42 0.30 -8.40
C THR A 154 -10.14 0.92 -7.87
N PRO A 155 -9.67 2.07 -8.41
CA PRO A 155 -8.51 2.76 -7.88
C PRO A 155 -8.80 3.35 -6.49
N ALA A 156 -7.97 3.03 -5.50
CA ALA A 156 -8.12 3.54 -4.14
C ALA A 156 -6.78 3.92 -3.49
N ARG A 157 -6.89 4.65 -2.38
CA ARG A 157 -5.75 5.05 -1.54
C ARG A 157 -5.05 3.83 -0.96
N THR A 158 -3.73 3.79 -1.10
CA THR A 158 -2.94 2.59 -0.80
C THR A 158 -2.32 2.60 0.59
N GLY A 159 -2.24 3.76 1.26
CA GLY A 159 -1.32 3.91 2.38
C GLY A 159 0.11 3.52 1.96
N SER A 160 0.93 3.11 2.92
CA SER A 160 2.33 2.72 2.65
C SER A 160 2.55 1.48 1.75
N VAL A 161 1.49 0.81 1.26
CA VAL A 161 1.62 -0.11 0.13
C VAL A 161 2.16 0.60 -1.11
N MET A 162 1.97 1.91 -1.26
CA MET A 162 2.57 2.72 -2.34
C MET A 162 4.07 2.49 -2.51
N LYS A 163 4.79 2.29 -1.39
CA LYS A 163 6.24 2.10 -1.40
C LYS A 163 6.70 0.90 -2.22
N THR A 164 5.84 -0.10 -2.48
CA THR A 164 6.19 -1.20 -3.39
C THR A 164 6.24 -0.72 -4.85
N LEU A 165 5.34 0.18 -5.26
CA LEU A 165 5.39 0.81 -6.58
C LEU A 165 6.61 1.74 -6.68
N THR A 166 6.83 2.58 -5.66
CA THR A 166 7.99 3.47 -5.58
C THR A 166 9.30 2.71 -5.70
N SER A 167 9.42 1.56 -5.02
CA SER A 167 10.59 0.70 -5.13
C SER A 167 10.77 0.13 -6.55
N ALA A 168 9.68 -0.35 -7.16
CA ALA A 168 9.72 -0.89 -8.51
C ALA A 168 10.10 0.18 -9.54
N VAL A 169 9.58 1.40 -9.41
CA VAL A 169 9.90 2.55 -10.26
C VAL A 169 11.35 2.98 -10.05
N ALA A 170 11.81 3.10 -8.81
CA ALA A 170 13.21 3.44 -8.52
C ALA A 170 14.18 2.41 -9.12
N LEU A 171 13.87 1.11 -9.02
CA LEU A 171 14.68 0.06 -9.66
C LEU A 171 14.62 0.11 -11.19
N ALA A 172 13.47 0.47 -11.77
CA ALA A 172 13.31 0.59 -13.22
C ALA A 172 14.08 1.77 -13.81
N VAL A 173 14.13 2.90 -13.09
CA VAL A 173 14.73 4.16 -13.56
C VAL A 173 16.19 4.27 -13.17
N LEU A 174 16.50 4.02 -11.90
CA LEU A 174 17.83 4.23 -11.32
C LEU A 174 18.68 2.96 -11.38
N GLY A 175 18.05 1.79 -11.21
CA GLY A 175 18.74 0.53 -10.94
C GLY A 175 19.17 0.39 -9.47
N GLY A 176 19.47 -0.84 -9.05
CA GLY A 176 19.76 -1.15 -7.65
C GLY A 176 21.10 -0.63 -7.12
N ASP A 177 22.06 -0.36 -8.01
CA ASP A 177 23.42 0.09 -7.68
C ASP A 177 23.59 1.61 -7.68
N HIS A 178 22.58 2.34 -8.17
CA HIS A 178 22.60 3.80 -8.18
C HIS A 178 22.72 4.35 -6.76
N ARG A 179 23.39 5.49 -6.63
CA ARG A 179 23.60 6.18 -5.35
C ARG A 179 23.29 7.65 -5.52
N LEU A 180 22.56 8.19 -4.54
CA LEU A 180 22.25 9.61 -4.45
C LEU A 180 23.52 10.37 -4.08
N THR A 181 23.72 11.56 -4.65
CA THR A 181 24.99 12.29 -4.52
C THR A 181 24.77 13.63 -3.82
N THR A 182 25.62 13.94 -2.86
CA THR A 182 25.74 15.28 -2.28
C THR A 182 27.15 15.80 -2.56
N THR A 183 27.25 17.02 -3.08
CA THR A 183 28.54 17.61 -3.46
C THR A 183 28.76 18.92 -2.72
N VAL A 184 30.03 19.30 -2.62
CA VAL A 184 30.40 20.68 -2.29
C VAL A 184 31.11 21.26 -3.50
N THR A 185 30.64 22.39 -4.00
CA THR A 185 31.28 23.12 -5.10
C THR A 185 31.82 24.47 -4.66
N GLY A 186 32.79 25.00 -5.38
CA GLY A 186 33.40 26.30 -5.10
C GLY A 186 34.75 26.46 -5.81
N ASP A 187 35.05 27.68 -6.24
CA ASP A 187 36.34 27.97 -6.88
C ASP A 187 37.35 28.39 -5.81
N PRO A 188 38.54 27.74 -5.72
CA PRO A 188 39.59 28.13 -4.80
C PRO A 188 39.92 29.62 -4.94
N GLY A 189 39.96 30.33 -3.80
CA GLY A 189 40.29 31.75 -3.69
C GLY A 189 39.07 32.67 -3.71
N SER A 190 37.88 32.16 -4.05
CA SER A 190 36.63 32.94 -4.08
C SER A 190 36.05 33.25 -2.70
N GLY A 191 36.44 32.48 -1.67
CA GLY A 191 35.83 32.52 -0.34
C GLY A 191 34.41 31.95 -0.28
N SER A 192 33.90 31.37 -1.38
CA SER A 192 32.52 30.87 -1.45
C SER A 192 32.49 29.37 -1.75
N VAL A 193 31.68 28.64 -1.00
CA VAL A 193 31.38 27.22 -1.25
C VAL A 193 29.86 27.01 -1.26
N ALA A 194 29.39 26.00 -1.98
CA ALA A 194 27.99 25.59 -2.02
C ALA A 194 27.86 24.12 -1.60
N LEU A 195 27.01 23.82 -0.62
CA LEU A 195 26.57 22.46 -0.31
C LEU A 195 25.36 22.14 -1.19
N VAL A 196 25.52 21.21 -2.13
CA VAL A 196 24.51 20.88 -3.15
C VAL A 196 23.89 19.53 -2.84
N GLY A 197 22.60 19.54 -2.51
CA GLY A 197 21.83 18.34 -2.22
C GLY A 197 21.26 17.69 -3.48
N GLY A 198 21.52 16.40 -3.68
CA GLY A 198 20.94 15.58 -4.75
C GLY A 198 19.80 14.67 -4.29
N GLY A 199 19.14 14.99 -3.18
CA GLY A 199 18.02 14.21 -2.64
C GLY A 199 18.40 13.05 -1.71
N ASP A 200 19.64 12.98 -1.23
CA ASP A 200 20.04 11.97 -0.24
C ASP A 200 19.54 12.34 1.17
N ALA A 201 18.40 11.78 1.57
CA ALA A 201 17.91 11.92 2.95
C ALA A 201 18.74 11.14 3.98
N THR A 202 19.65 10.27 3.57
CA THR A 202 20.45 9.47 4.50
C THR A 202 21.69 10.17 5.02
N LEU A 203 22.16 11.22 4.34
CA LEU A 203 23.35 11.97 4.70
C LEU A 203 23.37 12.29 6.20
N SER A 204 24.38 11.80 6.91
CA SER A 204 24.41 11.91 8.37
C SER A 204 25.23 13.10 8.84
N ALA A 205 24.68 13.85 9.79
CA ALA A 205 25.40 14.94 10.44
C ALA A 205 26.55 14.43 11.33
N THR A 206 26.38 13.26 11.96
CA THR A 206 27.31 12.76 12.99
C THR A 206 27.80 11.32 12.76
N GLY A 207 27.30 10.65 11.72
CA GLY A 207 27.52 9.22 11.49
C GLY A 207 26.67 8.31 12.39
N ARG A 208 25.86 8.87 13.29
CA ARG A 208 24.90 8.14 14.13
C ARG A 208 23.50 8.46 13.64
N SER A 209 22.90 7.52 12.92
CA SER A 209 21.59 7.65 12.30
C SER A 209 20.89 6.30 12.26
N VAL A 210 19.56 6.29 12.10
CA VAL A 210 18.82 5.08 11.74
C VAL A 210 19.25 4.51 10.38
N TYR A 211 19.84 5.35 9.53
CA TYR A 211 20.46 4.93 8.29
C TYR A 211 21.89 4.44 8.54
N ALA A 212 22.01 3.13 8.79
CA ALA A 212 23.31 2.52 9.00
C ALA A 212 24.23 2.72 7.78
N ASN A 213 25.50 3.04 8.04
CA ASN A 213 26.54 3.27 7.03
C ASN A 213 26.20 4.39 6.03
N ALA A 214 25.42 5.38 6.44
CA ALA A 214 25.20 6.59 5.66
C ALA A 214 26.51 7.37 5.42
N PRO A 215 26.63 8.10 4.29
CA PRO A 215 27.70 9.07 4.12
C PRO A 215 27.62 10.17 5.19
N THR A 216 28.73 10.83 5.51
CA THR A 216 28.74 11.86 6.56
C THR A 216 29.14 13.24 6.05
N LEU A 217 28.65 14.28 6.73
CA LEU A 217 29.13 15.64 6.52
C LEU A 217 30.61 15.82 6.92
N SER A 218 31.13 15.00 7.84
CA SER A 218 32.54 15.01 8.22
C SER A 218 33.45 14.55 7.07
N ASP A 219 33.02 13.54 6.30
CA ASP A 219 33.73 13.09 5.10
C ASP A 219 33.77 14.18 4.04
N LEU A 220 32.65 14.88 3.81
CA LEU A 220 32.60 16.04 2.91
C LEU A 220 33.54 17.16 3.39
N ALA A 221 33.45 17.54 4.66
CA ALA A 221 34.26 18.63 5.22
C ALA A 221 35.77 18.35 5.13
N THR A 222 36.17 17.09 5.32
CA THR A 222 37.58 16.66 5.16
C THR A 222 38.06 16.82 3.72
N GLN A 223 37.23 16.45 2.73
CA GLN A 223 37.54 16.66 1.31
C GLN A 223 37.63 18.16 0.97
N VAL A 224 36.72 18.97 1.50
CA VAL A 224 36.75 20.43 1.31
C VAL A 224 38.02 21.04 1.89
N LYS A 225 38.44 20.67 3.11
CA LYS A 225 39.71 21.13 3.70
C LYS A 225 40.90 20.74 2.83
N ALA A 226 40.94 19.52 2.32
CA ALA A 226 42.01 19.07 1.44
C ALA A 226 42.07 19.88 0.13
N SER A 227 40.92 20.23 -0.43
CA SER A 227 40.80 21.01 -1.67
C SER A 227 41.15 22.49 -1.49
N LEU A 228 40.81 23.09 -0.35
CA LEU A 228 41.02 24.54 -0.09
C LEU A 228 42.34 24.86 0.62
N GLY A 229 42.91 23.92 1.37
CA GLY A 229 44.08 24.17 2.22
C GLY A 229 43.80 25.26 3.27
N GLU A 230 44.57 26.35 3.24
CA GLU A 230 44.47 27.48 4.18
C GLU A 230 43.64 28.65 3.63
N GLN A 231 42.97 28.47 2.49
CA GLN A 231 42.13 29.52 1.94
C GLN A 231 40.84 29.64 2.77
N PRO A 232 40.43 30.86 3.16
CA PRO A 232 39.27 31.06 4.00
C PRO A 232 37.98 30.85 3.22
N VAL A 233 36.97 30.28 3.89
CA VAL A 233 35.57 30.30 3.46
C VAL A 233 34.86 31.42 4.21
N THR A 234 34.23 32.33 3.48
CA THR A 234 33.46 33.47 4.01
C THR A 234 31.97 33.37 3.70
N GLN A 235 31.58 32.50 2.76
CA GLN A 235 30.19 32.27 2.40
C GLN A 235 29.92 30.78 2.12
N ILE A 236 28.81 30.28 2.65
CA ILE A 236 28.28 28.93 2.41
C ILE A 236 26.88 29.08 1.79
N THR A 237 26.73 28.63 0.56
CA THR A 237 25.43 28.52 -0.12
C THR A 237 24.83 27.15 0.14
N LEU A 238 23.55 27.11 0.53
CA LEU A 238 22.78 25.87 0.69
C LEU A 238 21.92 25.68 -0.56
N ASP A 239 22.34 24.77 -1.41
CA ASP A 239 21.67 24.48 -2.68
C ASP A 239 20.79 23.24 -2.56
N ALA A 240 19.50 23.49 -2.35
CA ALA A 240 18.43 22.50 -2.35
C ALA A 240 17.60 22.55 -3.65
N THR A 241 18.15 23.09 -4.74
CA THR A 241 17.39 23.40 -5.97
C THR A 241 17.27 22.24 -6.96
N PHE A 242 17.69 21.02 -6.57
CA PHE A 242 17.57 19.83 -7.41
C PHE A 242 16.12 19.56 -7.85
N TRP A 243 15.15 19.92 -7.00
CA TRP A 243 13.77 20.18 -7.38
C TRP A 243 13.25 21.46 -6.68
N SER A 244 12.04 21.89 -7.01
CA SER A 244 11.45 23.10 -6.44
C SER A 244 11.12 22.92 -4.95
N GLN A 245 11.66 23.80 -4.09
CA GLN A 245 11.32 23.82 -2.66
C GLN A 245 9.86 24.22 -2.41
N ALA A 246 9.19 24.88 -3.37
CA ALA A 246 7.75 25.16 -3.24
C ALA A 246 6.88 23.88 -3.25
N ASP A 247 7.46 22.72 -3.59
CA ASP A 247 6.82 21.42 -3.65
C ASP A 247 7.27 20.49 -2.50
N GLU A 248 7.74 21.06 -1.39
CA GLU A 248 8.26 20.34 -0.21
C GLU A 248 7.17 19.71 0.67
N TRP A 249 5.91 20.15 0.54
CA TRP A 249 4.80 19.64 1.34
C TRP A 249 3.50 19.55 0.53
N ASP A 250 2.96 18.34 0.39
CA ASP A 250 1.66 18.13 -0.23
C ASP A 250 0.51 18.55 0.72
N PRO A 251 -0.49 19.33 0.26
CA PRO A 251 -1.60 19.77 1.10
C PRO A 251 -2.47 18.65 1.70
N SER A 252 -2.45 17.44 1.13
CA SER A 252 -3.17 16.28 1.68
C SER A 252 -2.44 15.63 2.85
N TRP A 253 -1.15 15.91 3.06
CA TRP A 253 -0.43 15.44 4.24
C TRP A 253 -0.77 16.29 5.45
N LYS A 254 -1.13 15.63 6.54
CA LYS A 254 -1.39 16.30 7.81
C LYS A 254 -0.09 16.80 8.39
N ARG A 255 -0.02 18.07 8.79
CA ARG A 255 1.15 18.63 9.47
C ARG A 255 1.53 17.89 10.76
N THR A 256 0.60 17.16 11.37
CA THR A 256 0.89 16.28 12.51
C THR A 256 1.88 15.16 12.17
N GLU A 257 1.94 14.70 10.91
CA GLU A 257 2.90 13.67 10.47
C GLU A 257 4.36 14.13 10.63
N GLN A 258 4.59 15.43 10.52
CA GLN A 258 5.89 16.07 10.78
C GLN A 258 6.23 16.05 12.26
N THR A 259 5.28 16.42 13.12
CA THR A 259 5.52 16.56 14.56
C THR A 259 5.55 15.22 15.30
N ILE A 260 4.77 14.22 14.86
CA ILE A 260 4.82 12.85 15.40
C ILE A 260 5.94 12.01 14.76
N GLY A 261 6.58 12.53 13.71
CA GLY A 261 7.87 12.03 13.24
C GLY A 261 7.84 10.99 12.13
N TYR A 262 6.74 10.90 11.37
CA TYR A 262 6.61 9.98 10.24
C TYR A 262 7.07 10.60 8.92
N HIS A 263 7.04 11.93 8.77
CA HIS A 263 7.32 12.57 7.49
C HIS A 263 8.05 13.90 7.62
N SER A 264 9.13 14.10 6.87
CA SER A 264 9.83 15.39 6.77
C SER A 264 9.27 16.22 5.63
N GLU A 265 9.57 17.52 5.60
CA GLU A 265 9.50 18.27 4.34
C GLU A 265 10.43 17.62 3.29
N VAL A 266 9.98 17.61 2.03
CA VAL A 266 10.62 16.92 0.92
C VAL A 266 11.57 17.89 0.22
N THR A 267 12.73 18.12 0.83
CA THR A 267 13.78 19.00 0.28
C THR A 267 14.94 18.17 -0.28
N ALA A 268 15.65 18.70 -1.27
CA ALA A 268 16.78 18.00 -1.89
C ALA A 268 18.04 17.94 -1.00
N LEU A 269 18.06 18.75 0.06
CA LEU A 269 19.16 18.85 1.00
C LEU A 269 18.63 18.72 2.42
N MET A 270 18.99 17.62 3.08
CA MET A 270 18.69 17.38 4.48
C MET A 270 19.75 16.45 5.08
N VAL A 271 19.73 16.32 6.40
CA VAL A 271 20.55 15.34 7.12
C VAL A 271 19.66 14.43 7.97
N ASP A 272 20.05 13.17 8.07
CA ASP A 272 19.44 12.18 8.97
C ASP A 272 17.92 12.04 8.77
N GLY A 273 17.40 12.25 7.56
CA GLY A 273 15.95 12.21 7.28
C GLY A 273 15.18 13.26 8.07
N ASP A 274 15.88 14.32 8.47
CA ASP A 274 15.42 15.44 9.27
C ASP A 274 14.90 15.05 10.68
N ARG A 275 15.38 13.96 11.26
CA ARG A 275 14.98 13.57 12.63
C ARG A 275 15.60 14.52 13.66
N ALA A 276 14.81 14.95 14.64
CA ALA A 276 15.32 15.62 15.84
C ALA A 276 16.25 14.71 16.67
N ASP A 277 15.91 13.43 16.81
CA ASP A 277 16.81 12.36 17.26
C ASP A 277 17.12 11.44 16.07
N PRO A 278 18.30 11.58 15.44
CA PRO A 278 18.75 10.72 14.35
C PRO A 278 18.76 9.23 14.65
N SER A 279 18.81 8.83 15.93
CA SER A 279 18.87 7.41 16.34
C SER A 279 17.50 6.77 16.55
N ALA A 280 16.42 7.56 16.60
CA ALA A 280 15.07 7.08 16.81
C ALA A 280 14.29 7.01 15.48
N GLN A 281 13.79 5.83 15.11
CA GLN A 281 13.05 5.64 13.84
C GLN A 281 11.89 6.62 13.69
N THR A 282 11.11 6.78 14.76
CA THR A 282 10.04 7.78 14.88
C THR A 282 10.51 8.90 15.78
N SER A 283 10.72 10.08 15.20
CA SER A 283 11.20 11.27 15.90
C SER A 283 10.63 12.50 15.19
N PRO A 284 10.22 13.57 15.90
CA PRO A 284 9.78 14.81 15.28
C PRO A 284 10.74 15.30 14.19
N ARG A 285 10.19 15.92 13.15
CA ARG A 285 10.92 16.57 12.06
C ARG A 285 10.92 18.09 12.24
N SER A 286 11.89 18.78 11.64
CA SER A 286 11.87 20.25 11.57
C SER A 286 10.97 20.75 10.46
N THR A 287 10.75 22.08 10.46
CA THR A 287 10.17 22.87 9.37
C THR A 287 11.24 23.59 8.54
N ASP A 288 12.52 23.24 8.71
CA ASP A 288 13.61 23.80 7.89
C ASP A 288 14.77 22.79 7.80
N PRO A 289 14.59 21.68 7.06
CA PRO A 289 15.62 20.65 6.91
C PRO A 289 16.91 21.20 6.25
N VAL A 290 16.77 22.20 5.38
CA VAL A 290 17.88 22.80 4.63
C VAL A 290 18.78 23.61 5.56
N ALA A 291 18.21 24.48 6.40
CA ALA A 291 19.00 25.23 7.38
C ALA A 291 19.67 24.29 8.39
N ARG A 292 18.97 23.25 8.85
CA ARG A 292 19.55 22.23 9.74
C ARG A 292 20.76 21.54 9.10
N ALA A 293 20.65 21.15 7.83
CA ALA A 293 21.78 20.58 7.08
C ALA A 293 22.94 21.58 6.96
N GLY A 294 22.64 22.87 6.72
CA GLY A 294 23.64 23.93 6.66
C GLY A 294 24.37 24.15 7.97
N ASP A 295 23.66 24.21 9.10
CA ASP A 295 24.25 24.32 10.43
C ASP A 295 25.17 23.12 10.74
N ALA A 296 24.71 21.91 10.43
CA ALA A 296 25.50 20.69 10.60
C ALA A 296 26.75 20.69 9.70
N PHE A 297 26.64 21.19 8.46
CA PHE A 297 27.77 21.25 7.55
C PHE A 297 28.80 22.30 7.97
N ARG A 298 28.37 23.48 8.40
CA ARG A 298 29.26 24.48 8.99
C ARG A 298 30.01 23.91 10.19
N ALA A 299 29.32 23.21 11.09
CA ALA A 299 29.95 22.54 12.22
C ALA A 299 31.00 21.50 11.77
N ALA A 300 30.70 20.72 10.73
CA ALA A 300 31.66 19.76 10.16
C ALA A 300 32.89 20.45 9.54
N LEU A 301 32.70 21.57 8.81
CA LEU A 301 33.81 22.37 8.25
C LEU A 301 34.72 22.93 9.34
N VAL A 302 34.13 23.48 10.41
CA VAL A 302 34.88 23.97 11.57
C VAL A 302 35.66 22.84 12.23
N ALA A 303 35.04 21.68 12.44
CA ALA A 303 35.71 20.51 13.01
C ALA A 303 36.86 19.99 12.13
N ALA A 304 36.73 20.10 10.80
CA ALA A 304 37.78 19.74 9.84
C ALA A 304 38.90 20.81 9.72
N GLY A 305 38.77 21.96 10.38
CA GLY A 305 39.77 23.03 10.35
C GLY A 305 39.76 23.87 9.05
N VAL A 306 38.60 23.99 8.39
CA VAL A 306 38.43 24.90 7.25
C VAL A 306 38.44 26.34 7.76
N VAL A 307 39.38 27.15 7.26
CA VAL A 307 39.62 28.52 7.73
C VAL A 307 38.38 29.39 7.45
N GLY A 308 37.94 30.17 8.44
CA GLY A 308 36.81 31.12 8.31
C GLY A 308 35.41 30.52 8.35
N ALA A 309 35.28 29.18 8.34
CA ALA A 309 33.97 28.51 8.30
C ALA A 309 33.06 28.84 9.49
N ASP A 310 33.63 29.13 10.66
CA ASP A 310 32.91 29.49 11.90
C ASP A 310 32.15 30.82 11.80
N THR A 311 32.62 31.73 10.94
CA THR A 311 32.07 33.07 10.73
C THR A 311 31.49 33.27 9.33
N ALA A 312 31.51 32.23 8.50
CA ALA A 312 30.99 32.29 7.14
C ALA A 312 29.49 32.62 7.12
N ALA A 313 29.10 33.56 6.27
CA ALA A 313 27.70 33.87 6.01
C ALA A 313 27.03 32.66 5.34
N MET A 314 25.81 32.31 5.77
CA MET A 314 25.04 31.24 5.15
C MET A 314 23.80 31.80 4.45
N ALA A 315 23.52 31.30 3.26
CA ALA A 315 22.32 31.65 2.51
C ALA A 315 21.83 30.46 1.69
N GLN A 316 20.52 30.30 1.54
CA GLN A 316 19.98 29.39 0.55
C GLN A 316 20.08 30.01 -0.86
N GLY A 317 20.33 29.19 -1.87
CA GLY A 317 20.42 29.64 -3.26
C GLY A 317 21.05 28.59 -4.16
N THR A 318 21.21 28.90 -5.43
CA THR A 318 21.87 28.00 -6.39
C THR A 318 23.38 28.19 -6.35
N GLY A 319 24.13 27.09 -6.21
CA GLY A 319 25.58 27.09 -6.37
C GLY A 319 25.95 27.41 -7.82
N THR A 320 26.85 28.35 -8.03
CA THR A 320 27.22 28.82 -9.38
C THR A 320 28.51 28.19 -9.91
N SER A 321 29.37 27.66 -9.02
CA SER A 321 30.62 26.99 -9.41
C SER A 321 30.37 25.54 -9.79
N THR A 322 31.06 25.09 -10.83
CA THR A 322 31.12 23.68 -11.26
C THR A 322 32.35 22.95 -10.71
N THR A 323 33.27 23.67 -10.05
CA THR A 323 34.47 23.09 -9.43
C THR A 323 34.07 22.30 -8.19
N VAL A 324 34.30 20.99 -8.19
CA VAL A 324 33.97 20.10 -7.07
C VAL A 324 35.10 20.10 -6.04
N LEU A 325 34.76 20.44 -4.79
CA LEU A 325 35.67 20.42 -3.64
C LEU A 325 35.52 19.15 -2.80
N GLY A 326 34.37 18.47 -2.89
CA GLY A 326 34.11 17.22 -2.20
C GLY A 326 32.83 16.55 -2.70
N THR A 327 32.74 15.23 -2.53
CA THR A 327 31.55 14.46 -2.89
C THR A 327 31.38 13.28 -1.94
N VAL A 328 30.14 13.02 -1.56
CA VAL A 328 29.73 11.79 -0.89
C VAL A 328 28.51 11.19 -1.59
N ARG A 329 28.30 9.90 -1.38
CA ARG A 329 27.24 9.13 -2.02
C ARG A 329 26.50 8.28 -0.99
N SER A 330 25.17 8.22 -1.13
CA SER A 330 24.31 7.36 -0.32
C SER A 330 24.73 5.88 -0.42
N GLN A 331 24.17 5.03 0.43
CA GLN A 331 24.12 3.59 0.13
C GLN A 331 23.35 3.33 -1.19
N PRO A 332 23.56 2.18 -1.86
CA PRO A 332 22.87 1.88 -3.12
C PRO A 332 21.35 1.91 -2.94
N VAL A 333 20.61 2.26 -4.00
CA VAL A 333 19.14 2.24 -4.01
C VAL A 333 18.57 0.92 -3.48
N SER A 334 19.21 -0.22 -3.77
CA SER A 334 18.82 -1.52 -3.21
C SER A 334 18.86 -1.57 -1.68
N THR A 335 19.87 -0.96 -1.06
CA THR A 335 19.98 -0.82 0.40
C THR A 335 18.97 0.18 0.94
N LEU A 336 18.73 1.28 0.23
CA LEU A 336 17.72 2.28 0.62
C LEU A 336 16.31 1.67 0.63
N ILE A 337 15.98 0.84 -0.37
CA ILE A 337 14.73 0.05 -0.39
C ILE A 337 14.68 -0.92 0.80
N GLY A 338 15.80 -1.59 1.10
CA GLY A 338 15.95 -2.47 2.26
C GLY A 338 15.79 -1.76 3.62
N GLN A 339 16.06 -0.46 3.69
CA GLN A 339 15.80 0.36 4.88
C GLN A 339 14.35 0.89 4.90
N MET A 340 13.82 1.24 3.72
CA MET A 340 12.50 1.85 3.55
C MET A 340 11.35 0.87 3.81
N LEU A 341 11.34 -0.31 3.19
CA LEU A 341 10.18 -1.20 3.23
C LEU A 341 9.91 -1.81 4.63
N PRO A 342 10.91 -2.30 5.38
CA PRO A 342 10.69 -2.86 6.72
C PRO A 342 10.20 -1.83 7.74
N ASN A 343 10.71 -0.60 7.65
CA ASN A 343 10.42 0.48 8.59
C ASN A 343 9.29 1.41 8.11
N SER A 344 8.85 1.24 6.86
CA SER A 344 7.84 2.07 6.21
C SER A 344 8.22 3.56 6.14
N ASP A 345 9.50 3.87 5.90
CA ASP A 345 10.03 5.23 5.94
C ASP A 345 9.46 6.13 4.82
N ASN A 346 8.68 7.16 5.18
CA ASN A 346 8.05 8.05 4.21
C ASN A 346 9.05 8.99 3.54
N THR A 347 10.03 9.50 4.30
CA THR A 347 11.04 10.42 3.77
C THR A 347 11.87 9.75 2.68
N LEU A 348 12.36 8.52 2.92
CA LEU A 348 13.07 7.76 1.87
C LEU A 348 12.20 7.47 0.65
N ALA A 349 10.92 7.19 0.84
CA ALA A 349 10.00 6.94 -0.28
C ALA A 349 9.81 8.17 -1.16
N GLU A 350 9.63 9.35 -0.57
CA GLU A 350 9.57 10.58 -1.34
C GLU A 350 10.90 10.84 -2.05
N MET A 351 12.05 10.75 -1.37
CA MET A 351 13.35 10.97 -2.02
C MET A 351 13.56 10.05 -3.24
N LEU A 352 13.29 8.75 -3.10
CA LEU A 352 13.42 7.81 -4.21
C LEU A 352 12.46 8.15 -5.37
N ALA A 353 11.22 8.58 -5.08
CA ALA A 353 10.27 8.99 -6.11
C ALA A 353 10.74 10.26 -6.85
N ARG A 354 11.21 11.26 -6.10
CA ARG A 354 11.65 12.57 -6.62
C ARG A 354 12.92 12.46 -7.44
N VAL A 355 13.90 11.70 -6.96
CA VAL A 355 15.12 11.40 -7.70
C VAL A 355 14.81 10.59 -8.96
N SER A 356 13.95 9.57 -8.88
CA SER A 356 13.53 8.82 -10.07
C SER A 356 12.89 9.75 -11.12
N SER A 357 12.09 10.73 -10.69
CA SER A 357 11.57 11.74 -11.61
C SER A 357 12.68 12.57 -12.26
N LYS A 358 13.60 13.13 -11.47
CA LYS A 358 14.75 13.90 -11.99
C LYS A 358 15.59 13.10 -12.99
N GLU A 359 15.98 11.90 -12.63
CA GLU A 359 16.86 11.04 -13.44
C GLU A 359 16.15 10.48 -14.69
N SER A 360 14.81 10.42 -14.68
CA SER A 360 14.02 10.14 -15.90
C SER A 360 13.93 11.32 -16.88
N GLY A 361 14.49 12.48 -16.52
CA GLY A 361 14.44 13.71 -17.31
C GLY A 361 13.25 14.64 -16.98
N ALA A 362 12.46 14.34 -15.96
CA ALA A 362 11.42 15.23 -15.44
C ALA A 362 11.99 16.21 -14.39
N ASP A 363 11.12 16.98 -13.75
CA ASP A 363 11.51 18.10 -12.87
C ASP A 363 11.62 17.74 -11.39
N GLY A 364 11.34 16.49 -11.00
CA GLY A 364 11.34 16.05 -9.60
C GLY A 364 10.08 16.45 -8.82
N SER A 365 9.06 17.00 -9.48
CA SER A 365 7.82 17.44 -8.80
C SER A 365 6.84 16.28 -8.50
N ALA A 366 5.90 16.50 -7.58
CA ALA A 366 4.81 15.56 -7.28
C ALA A 366 3.95 15.35 -8.53
N ALA A 367 3.70 16.45 -9.25
CA ALA A 367 2.92 16.47 -10.48
C ALA A 367 3.50 15.55 -11.58
N SER A 368 4.82 15.32 -11.57
CA SER A 368 5.46 14.42 -12.53
C SER A 368 5.27 12.93 -12.22
N LEU A 369 4.92 12.56 -10.98
CA LEU A 369 4.99 11.18 -10.50
C LEU A 369 4.01 10.25 -11.20
N THR A 370 2.78 10.68 -11.46
CA THR A 370 1.80 9.84 -12.16
C THR A 370 2.32 9.41 -13.54
N THR A 371 2.81 10.37 -14.35
CA THR A 371 3.34 10.08 -15.68
C THR A 371 4.56 9.17 -15.61
N LEU A 372 5.48 9.45 -14.68
CA LEU A 372 6.67 8.63 -14.44
C LEU A 372 6.30 7.18 -14.11
N TYR A 373 5.45 6.98 -13.10
CA TYR A 373 5.12 5.65 -12.59
C TYR A 373 4.41 4.83 -13.66
N ARG A 374 3.46 5.45 -14.38
CA ARG A 374 2.76 4.79 -15.49
C ARG A 374 3.75 4.31 -16.55
N SER A 375 4.65 5.19 -16.97
CA SER A 375 5.65 4.88 -17.99
C SER A 375 6.61 3.77 -17.52
N ALA A 376 7.21 3.91 -16.34
CA ALA A 376 8.19 2.96 -15.83
C ALA A 376 7.58 1.57 -15.56
N LEU A 377 6.38 1.49 -14.97
CA LEU A 377 5.71 0.22 -14.68
C LEU A 377 5.29 -0.51 -15.95
N GLN A 378 4.79 0.22 -16.96
CA GLN A 378 4.41 -0.35 -18.25
C GLN A 378 5.62 -0.78 -19.07
N THR A 379 6.63 0.07 -19.20
CA THR A 379 7.79 -0.19 -20.09
C THR A 379 8.72 -1.23 -19.51
N THR A 380 8.99 -1.19 -18.20
CA THR A 380 9.92 -2.12 -17.57
C THR A 380 9.25 -3.42 -17.18
N TYR A 381 8.04 -3.41 -16.62
CA TYR A 381 7.40 -4.63 -16.07
C TYR A 381 6.18 -5.12 -16.85
N GLY A 382 5.73 -4.39 -17.89
CA GLY A 382 4.58 -4.79 -18.69
C GLY A 382 3.24 -4.66 -17.97
N LEU A 383 3.17 -3.86 -16.91
CA LEU A 383 1.96 -3.66 -16.11
C LEU A 383 1.18 -2.45 -16.61
N ASP A 384 -0.08 -2.65 -17.00
CA ASP A 384 -0.98 -1.55 -17.39
C ASP A 384 -1.34 -0.70 -16.18
N ALA A 385 -0.69 0.46 -16.10
CA ALA A 385 -0.87 1.45 -15.05
C ALA A 385 -1.77 2.61 -15.48
N SER A 386 -2.51 2.52 -16.59
CA SER A 386 -3.30 3.62 -17.14
C SER A 386 -4.29 4.26 -16.15
N THR A 387 -4.81 3.49 -15.19
CA THR A 387 -5.75 3.94 -14.15
C THR A 387 -5.08 4.33 -12.83
N VAL A 388 -3.76 4.22 -12.72
CA VAL A 388 -2.99 4.52 -11.50
C VAL A 388 -2.76 6.02 -11.37
N THR A 389 -3.11 6.62 -10.25
CA THR A 389 -2.80 8.01 -9.91
C THR A 389 -1.86 8.04 -8.71
N ILE A 390 -0.75 8.76 -8.89
CA ILE A 390 0.32 8.93 -7.91
C ILE A 390 0.44 10.42 -7.60
N VAL A 391 0.13 10.76 -6.35
CA VAL A 391 0.30 12.09 -5.78
C VAL A 391 1.62 12.14 -5.00
N ASP A 392 1.98 11.05 -4.33
CA ASP A 392 3.23 10.93 -3.59
C ASP A 392 3.87 9.53 -3.69
N GLY A 393 5.15 9.43 -3.28
CA GLY A 393 5.88 8.16 -3.28
C GLY A 393 5.66 7.32 -2.02
N SER A 394 5.24 7.92 -0.92
CA SER A 394 5.13 7.29 0.39
C SER A 394 3.79 6.61 0.61
N GLY A 395 2.74 7.06 -0.08
CA GLY A 395 1.36 6.64 0.15
C GLY A 395 0.67 7.37 1.30
N LEU A 396 1.25 8.46 1.80
CA LEU A 396 0.67 9.27 2.87
C LEU A 396 -0.48 10.13 2.36
N SER A 397 -0.41 10.55 1.09
CA SER A 397 -1.49 11.24 0.40
C SER A 397 -2.68 10.29 0.22
N GLU A 398 -3.82 10.73 0.72
CA GLU A 398 -5.08 10.04 0.54
C GLU A 398 -5.64 10.14 -0.90
N ASN A 399 -4.99 10.95 -1.74
CA ASN A 399 -5.36 11.19 -3.13
C ASN A 399 -4.62 10.27 -4.12
N ASN A 400 -3.70 9.43 -3.64
CA ASN A 400 -3.24 8.29 -4.41
C ASN A 400 -4.42 7.38 -4.75
N ALA A 401 -4.42 6.81 -5.96
CA ALA A 401 -5.46 5.90 -6.40
C ALA A 401 -4.85 4.78 -7.24
N VAL A 402 -4.78 3.57 -6.67
CA VAL A 402 -4.19 2.39 -7.31
C VAL A 402 -5.14 1.20 -7.12
N PRO A 403 -5.54 0.50 -8.19
CA PRO A 403 -6.34 -0.71 -8.05
C PRO A 403 -5.63 -1.80 -7.22
N SER A 404 -6.35 -2.52 -6.36
CA SER A 404 -5.76 -3.64 -5.61
C SER A 404 -5.33 -4.78 -6.54
N THR A 405 -6.06 -5.05 -7.62
CA THR A 405 -5.64 -5.96 -8.70
C THR A 405 -4.29 -5.58 -9.29
N PHE A 406 -4.01 -4.28 -9.48
CA PHE A 406 -2.74 -3.81 -10.02
C PHE A 406 -1.59 -4.15 -9.08
N VAL A 407 -1.75 -3.89 -7.78
CA VAL A 407 -0.71 -4.20 -6.78
C VAL A 407 -0.52 -5.72 -6.65
N ALA A 408 -1.60 -6.51 -6.62
CA ALA A 408 -1.51 -7.96 -6.60
C ALA A 408 -0.76 -8.51 -7.84
N ARG A 409 -0.95 -7.91 -9.02
CA ARG A 409 -0.21 -8.25 -10.24
C ARG A 409 1.25 -7.80 -10.20
N LEU A 410 1.56 -6.63 -9.65
CA LEU A 410 2.94 -6.18 -9.42
C LEU A 410 3.72 -7.16 -8.53
N MET A 411 3.05 -7.79 -7.56
CA MET A 411 3.70 -8.75 -6.68
C MET A 411 4.15 -10.05 -7.39
N ILE A 412 3.66 -10.34 -8.60
CA ILE A 412 4.08 -11.52 -9.39
C ILE A 412 5.54 -11.40 -9.83
N PRO A 413 5.96 -10.36 -10.59
CA PRO A 413 7.36 -10.18 -10.95
C PRO A 413 8.24 -9.89 -9.71
N VAL A 414 7.70 -9.33 -8.62
CA VAL A 414 8.42 -9.24 -7.33
C VAL A 414 8.75 -10.64 -6.78
N LEU A 415 7.75 -11.52 -6.68
CA LEU A 415 7.93 -12.90 -6.23
C LEU A 415 8.90 -13.70 -7.12
N ASN A 416 8.81 -13.49 -8.44
CA ASN A 416 9.67 -14.12 -9.42
C ASN A 416 11.07 -13.47 -9.51
N ARG A 417 11.31 -12.38 -8.75
CA ARG A 417 12.57 -11.62 -8.72
C ARG A 417 12.95 -11.07 -10.10
N GLU A 418 11.97 -10.78 -10.94
CA GLU A 418 12.18 -10.32 -12.31
C GLU A 418 12.76 -8.90 -12.35
N LYS A 419 13.69 -8.66 -13.28
CA LYS A 419 14.20 -7.32 -13.61
C LYS A 419 14.67 -6.51 -12.39
N GLY A 420 15.28 -7.17 -11.42
CA GLY A 420 15.81 -6.54 -10.20
C GLY A 420 14.82 -6.45 -9.03
N LEU A 421 13.55 -6.83 -9.21
CA LEU A 421 12.53 -6.77 -8.15
C LEU A 421 12.74 -7.78 -7.00
N GLY A 422 13.74 -8.67 -7.10
CA GLY A 422 14.18 -9.49 -5.97
C GLY A 422 14.54 -8.65 -4.74
N VAL A 423 15.07 -7.43 -4.96
CA VAL A 423 15.35 -6.45 -3.89
C VAL A 423 14.08 -6.10 -3.11
N VAL A 424 12.94 -5.91 -3.81
CA VAL A 424 11.66 -5.61 -3.16
C VAL A 424 11.21 -6.82 -2.35
N TYR A 425 11.25 -8.02 -2.92
CA TYR A 425 10.83 -9.25 -2.24
C TYR A 425 11.61 -9.49 -0.93
N ASP A 426 12.93 -9.33 -0.98
CA ASP A 426 13.82 -9.56 0.16
C ASP A 426 13.61 -8.52 1.28
N ALA A 427 13.13 -7.33 0.93
CA ALA A 427 12.90 -6.22 1.86
C ALA A 427 11.47 -6.18 2.44
N LEU A 428 10.54 -7.01 1.95
CA LEU A 428 9.18 -7.05 2.50
C LEU A 428 9.18 -7.61 3.94
N PRO A 429 8.46 -6.97 4.89
CA PRO A 429 8.17 -7.57 6.19
C PRO A 429 7.57 -8.97 6.07
N VAL A 430 7.93 -9.84 7.03
CA VAL A 430 7.43 -11.23 7.09
C VAL A 430 6.51 -11.40 8.29
N SER A 431 5.33 -12.00 8.07
CA SER A 431 4.31 -12.25 9.10
C SER A 431 4.89 -12.88 10.36
N GLY A 432 4.70 -12.22 11.51
CA GLY A 432 5.16 -12.71 12.81
C GLY A 432 6.69 -12.78 12.99
N ARG A 433 7.48 -12.14 12.10
CA ARG A 433 8.95 -12.26 12.12
C ARG A 433 9.69 -10.93 12.01
N SER A 434 9.31 -10.05 11.09
CA SER A 434 10.14 -8.86 10.79
C SER A 434 9.32 -7.64 10.39
N GLY A 435 9.96 -6.47 10.51
CA GLY A 435 9.40 -5.17 10.12
C GLY A 435 8.04 -4.89 10.77
N THR A 436 7.18 -4.19 10.03
CA THR A 436 5.81 -3.85 10.49
C THR A 436 4.87 -5.05 10.66
N LEU A 437 5.31 -6.27 10.32
CA LEU A 437 4.56 -7.50 10.54
C LEU A 437 5.07 -8.33 11.73
N ALA A 438 6.15 -7.92 12.41
CA ALA A 438 6.80 -8.72 13.46
C ALA A 438 5.85 -9.11 14.60
N SER A 439 4.93 -8.22 15.00
CA SER A 439 3.94 -8.45 16.06
C SER A 439 2.54 -8.85 15.54
N ARG A 440 2.40 -9.07 14.23
CA ARG A 440 1.13 -9.47 13.58
C ARG A 440 1.09 -10.97 13.32
N PHE A 441 -0.07 -11.47 12.86
CA PHE A 441 -0.28 -12.91 12.61
C PHE A 441 -0.03 -13.78 13.85
N THR A 442 -0.66 -13.42 14.96
CA THR A 442 -0.62 -14.16 16.24
C THR A 442 -1.97 -14.83 16.51
N GLY A 443 -2.05 -15.63 17.58
CA GLY A 443 -3.30 -16.33 17.95
C GLY A 443 -3.83 -17.23 16.82
N ALA A 444 -5.11 -17.11 16.48
CA ALA A 444 -5.71 -17.88 15.38
C ALA A 444 -5.06 -17.59 14.01
N ASN A 445 -4.51 -16.40 13.81
CA ASN A 445 -3.85 -16.02 12.56
C ASN A 445 -2.40 -16.55 12.46
N ALA A 446 -1.87 -17.16 13.53
CA ALA A 446 -0.50 -17.70 13.56
C ALA A 446 -0.26 -18.84 12.58
N VAL A 447 -1.32 -19.45 12.04
CA VAL A 447 -1.24 -20.43 10.95
C VAL A 447 -0.51 -19.89 9.72
N ALA A 448 -0.56 -18.57 9.49
CA ALA A 448 0.11 -17.91 8.36
C ALA A 448 1.41 -17.19 8.76
N ALA A 449 1.91 -17.37 9.99
CA ALA A 449 3.17 -16.77 10.43
C ALA A 449 4.35 -17.33 9.63
N GLY A 450 5.21 -16.45 9.12
CA GLY A 450 6.34 -16.78 8.25
C GLY A 450 5.97 -17.07 6.79
N ALA A 451 4.69 -17.15 6.44
CA ALA A 451 4.22 -17.49 5.11
C ALA A 451 3.81 -16.27 4.27
N VAL A 452 3.69 -15.10 4.88
CA VAL A 452 3.25 -13.86 4.22
C VAL A 452 4.39 -12.87 4.21
N HIS A 453 4.83 -12.49 3.01
CA HIS A 453 5.79 -11.41 2.79
C HIS A 453 5.02 -10.24 2.22
N ALA A 454 4.77 -9.19 3.01
CA ALA A 454 3.84 -8.14 2.63
C ALA A 454 4.19 -6.77 3.21
N LYS A 455 3.83 -5.73 2.46
CA LYS A 455 3.90 -4.35 2.90
C LYS A 455 2.58 -3.95 3.55
N THR A 456 2.66 -3.37 4.74
CA THR A 456 1.52 -2.73 5.41
C THR A 456 1.32 -1.30 4.91
N GLY A 457 0.08 -0.82 4.95
CA GLY A 457 -0.23 0.59 4.81
C GLY A 457 -1.29 1.04 5.81
N TRP A 458 -1.13 2.27 6.29
CA TRP A 458 -2.10 2.94 7.15
C TRP A 458 -2.08 4.44 6.87
N ILE A 459 -3.27 5.00 6.77
CA ILE A 459 -3.61 6.42 6.91
C ILE A 459 -4.99 6.47 7.59
N ASP A 460 -5.44 7.62 8.06
CA ASP A 460 -6.71 7.73 8.80
C ASP A 460 -7.95 7.19 8.07
N THR A 461 -7.88 7.11 6.74
CA THR A 461 -8.97 6.66 5.88
C THR A 461 -8.72 5.29 5.23
N ALA A 462 -7.63 4.60 5.58
CA ALA A 462 -7.34 3.27 5.04
C ALA A 462 -6.37 2.42 5.89
N TYR A 463 -6.65 1.12 5.94
CA TYR A 463 -5.67 0.10 6.29
C TYR A 463 -5.49 -0.84 5.10
N THR A 464 -4.24 -1.12 4.74
CA THR A 464 -3.92 -1.94 3.57
C THR A 464 -2.83 -2.96 3.87
N LEU A 465 -2.87 -4.07 3.14
CA LEU A 465 -1.84 -5.11 3.17
C LEU A 465 -1.72 -5.72 1.77
N ALA A 466 -0.51 -5.73 1.21
CA ALA A 466 -0.26 -6.30 -0.11
C ALA A 466 1.09 -7.01 -0.17
N GLY A 467 1.15 -8.12 -0.90
CA GLY A 467 2.35 -8.94 -0.93
C GLY A 467 2.14 -10.32 -1.54
N THR A 468 2.89 -11.28 -1.00
CA THR A 468 2.90 -12.68 -1.44
C THR A 468 2.53 -13.59 -0.28
N ILE A 469 1.92 -14.73 -0.60
CA ILE A 469 1.56 -15.77 0.35
C ILE A 469 2.09 -17.10 -0.20
N ALA A 470 2.94 -17.77 0.58
CA ALA A 470 3.23 -19.18 0.37
C ALA A 470 2.13 -19.99 1.05
N ALA A 471 1.09 -20.37 0.29
CA ALA A 471 -0.11 -21.01 0.85
C ALA A 471 0.16 -22.40 1.45
N ALA A 472 -0.76 -22.87 2.29
CA ALA A 472 -0.63 -24.14 2.99
C ALA A 472 -0.51 -25.36 2.06
N ASP A 473 -1.11 -25.29 0.86
CA ASP A 473 -1.03 -26.33 -0.18
C ASP A 473 0.22 -26.20 -1.07
N GLY A 474 1.11 -25.26 -0.78
CA GLY A 474 2.33 -24.98 -1.55
C GLY A 474 2.11 -24.00 -2.72
N THR A 475 0.89 -23.55 -2.96
CA THR A 475 0.59 -22.57 -4.01
C THR A 475 1.17 -21.21 -3.67
N LYS A 476 1.80 -20.57 -4.65
CA LYS A 476 2.29 -19.20 -4.53
C LYS A 476 1.19 -18.24 -4.94
N LEU A 477 0.71 -17.44 -4.00
CA LEU A 477 -0.32 -16.42 -4.24
C LEU A 477 0.28 -15.03 -4.10
N THR A 478 -0.28 -14.08 -4.84
CA THR A 478 -0.08 -12.65 -4.61
C THR A 478 -1.40 -12.00 -4.27
N PHE A 479 -1.37 -10.92 -3.50
CA PHE A 479 -2.59 -10.27 -3.05
C PHE A 479 -2.40 -8.79 -2.78
N ALA A 480 -3.53 -8.08 -2.74
CA ALA A 480 -3.65 -6.77 -2.13
C ALA A 480 -5.04 -6.62 -1.53
N PHE A 481 -5.12 -6.18 -0.29
CA PHE A 481 -6.35 -6.00 0.48
C PHE A 481 -6.40 -4.60 1.07
N TYR A 482 -7.48 -3.89 0.79
CA TYR A 482 -7.73 -2.53 1.22
C TYR A 482 -9.01 -2.48 2.05
N ALA A 483 -8.90 -1.96 3.26
CA ALA A 483 -10.01 -1.54 4.09
C ALA A 483 -10.08 0.00 4.01
N ILE A 484 -11.08 0.53 3.33
CA ILE A 484 -11.21 1.95 3.00
C ILE A 484 -12.37 2.59 3.78
N GLY A 485 -12.20 3.84 4.20
CA GLY A 485 -13.21 4.65 4.87
C GLY A 485 -12.92 4.84 6.36
N SER A 486 -13.96 4.79 7.19
CA SER A 486 -13.86 5.00 8.64
C SER A 486 -13.33 3.74 9.33
N VAL A 487 -12.03 3.48 9.19
CA VAL A 487 -11.34 2.31 9.71
C VAL A 487 -10.61 2.61 11.02
N GLN A 488 -10.50 1.61 11.89
CA GLN A 488 -9.78 1.69 13.16
C GLN A 488 -8.65 0.65 13.18
N ASP A 489 -7.76 0.69 14.18
CA ASP A 489 -6.62 -0.25 14.28
C ASP A 489 -7.05 -1.74 14.25
N ASN A 490 -8.28 -2.04 14.67
CA ASN A 490 -8.84 -3.39 14.58
C ASN A 490 -9.06 -3.91 13.14
N ALA A 491 -9.05 -3.05 12.12
CA ALA A 491 -9.07 -3.43 10.71
C ALA A 491 -7.81 -4.21 10.32
N ARG A 492 -6.67 -3.94 10.96
CA ARG A 492 -5.43 -4.72 10.76
C ARG A 492 -5.62 -6.18 11.10
N VAL A 493 -6.36 -6.46 12.18
CA VAL A 493 -6.64 -7.82 12.62
C VAL A 493 -7.58 -8.51 11.62
N ALA A 494 -8.57 -7.79 11.10
CA ALA A 494 -9.46 -8.32 10.05
C ALA A 494 -8.69 -8.66 8.77
N LEU A 495 -7.78 -7.78 8.33
CA LEU A 495 -6.88 -8.04 7.20
C LEU A 495 -5.98 -9.27 7.44
N ASP A 496 -5.44 -9.43 8.65
CA ASP A 496 -4.64 -10.62 9.00
C ASP A 496 -5.48 -11.89 8.97
N THR A 497 -6.72 -11.84 9.47
CA THR A 497 -7.65 -12.98 9.44
C THR A 497 -8.04 -13.36 8.02
N LEU A 498 -8.35 -12.40 7.16
CA LEU A 498 -8.59 -12.65 5.75
C LEU A 498 -7.37 -13.27 5.07
N THR A 499 -6.18 -12.72 5.32
CA THR A 499 -4.92 -13.23 4.75
C THR A 499 -4.61 -14.65 5.22
N ALA A 500 -4.84 -14.97 6.50
CA ALA A 500 -4.67 -16.31 7.05
C ALA A 500 -5.69 -17.32 6.47
N ALA A 501 -6.92 -16.87 6.20
CA ALA A 501 -7.92 -17.69 5.51
C ALA A 501 -7.50 -17.99 4.06
N VAL A 502 -7.00 -16.99 3.33
CA VAL A 502 -6.46 -17.17 1.97
C VAL A 502 -5.25 -18.13 1.97
N TYR A 503 -4.34 -17.98 2.92
CA TYR A 503 -3.24 -18.92 3.14
C TYR A 503 -3.74 -20.36 3.30
N SER A 504 -4.81 -20.56 4.08
CA SER A 504 -5.39 -21.88 4.34
C SER A 504 -6.12 -22.45 3.12
N CYS A 505 -6.75 -21.60 2.30
CA CYS A 505 -7.45 -22.02 1.09
C CYS A 505 -6.51 -22.43 -0.05
N GLY A 506 -5.38 -21.73 -0.23
CA GLY A 506 -4.47 -22.00 -1.35
C GLY A 506 -5.14 -21.90 -2.73
N ASP A 507 -4.81 -22.81 -3.64
CA ASP A 507 -5.40 -22.85 -4.99
C ASP A 507 -6.85 -23.34 -5.00
N ALA A 508 -7.38 -23.84 -3.87
CA ALA A 508 -8.79 -24.16 -3.72
C ALA A 508 -9.67 -22.93 -3.43
N LEU A 509 -9.08 -21.73 -3.36
CA LEU A 509 -9.77 -20.46 -3.13
C LEU A 509 -10.77 -20.15 -4.25
N SER A 510 -12.05 -20.07 -3.89
CA SER A 510 -13.14 -19.67 -4.75
C SER A 510 -13.40 -18.17 -4.65
N ASN A 511 -13.86 -17.58 -5.76
CA ASN A 511 -14.32 -16.18 -5.80
C ASN A 511 -15.72 -15.97 -5.19
N THR A 512 -16.33 -17.02 -4.63
CA THR A 512 -17.67 -16.99 -4.00
C THR A 512 -17.65 -16.42 -2.60
#